data_AF-A0A1X7MQS6-F1
#
_entry.id   AF-A0A1X7MQS6-F1
#
_cell.length_a   1.000
_cell.length_b   1.000
_cell.length_c   1.000
_cell.angle_alpha   90.00
_cell.angle_beta   90.00
_cell.angle_gamma   90.00
#
_symmetry.space_group_name_H-M   'P 1'
#
loop_
_entity.id
_entity.type
_entity.pdbx_description
1 polymer ?
#
loop_
_entity_poly.entity_id
_entity_poly.type
_entity_poly.pdbx_seq_one_letter_code
_entity_poly.pdbx_strand_id
1 'polypeptide(L)'
;MIRKLAGLLIVTTGLFVLTACDEEANSTLIESSTNSSELVEIDSLSPIQSTEDGYRKNYNTSLVQFESGKLDEAAGTIEIVLENDLTDYPELETQVTELKTKINTAQADKVKKDKTSEILEDSAYKTERVSDLAATEFNQATDKDIKTVSDQEIKTWLVEKEATESSETLSSESTSSSITSEKAPVISPEEERIMVLEKIIAMTGISAKDNQFYSSKEDKNNYQIEIRHAHEVDGIEISNMVGMFKYDISTNTLTKMDPITGKYNVYMK
;
A
#
# COMPACT_ATOMS: atom_id res chain seq x y z
N MET A 1 -52.10 4.73 -20.29
CA MET A 1 -51.61 5.59 -21.39
C MET A 1 -50.25 5.09 -21.81
N ILE A 2 -50.15 4.65 -23.06
CA ILE A 2 -48.95 4.10 -23.69
C ILE A 2 -48.20 5.26 -24.35
N ARG A 3 -46.88 5.40 -24.12
CA ARG A 3 -45.95 5.94 -25.11
C ARG A 3 -44.61 5.19 -25.05
N LYS A 4 -44.41 4.37 -26.08
CA LYS A 4 -43.11 3.91 -26.59
C LYS A 4 -42.43 5.06 -27.34
N LEU A 5 -41.10 5.08 -27.38
CA LEU A 5 -40.21 5.40 -28.52
C LEU A 5 -38.77 5.03 -28.07
N ALA A 6 -38.12 4.01 -28.62
CA ALA A 6 -37.22 4.06 -29.81
C ALA A 6 -36.17 5.17 -29.64
N GLY A 7 -34.87 4.94 -29.50
CA GLY A 7 -33.99 3.94 -30.13
C GLY A 7 -33.04 4.69 -31.06
N LEU A 8 -31.74 4.74 -30.76
CA LEU A 8 -30.70 5.01 -31.76
C LEU A 8 -29.35 4.47 -31.29
N LEU A 9 -28.78 3.64 -32.14
CA LEU A 9 -27.53 2.90 -31.99
C LEU A 9 -26.57 3.53 -33.01
N ILE A 10 -25.45 4.08 -32.58
CA ILE A 10 -24.41 4.61 -33.47
C ILE A 10 -23.14 3.79 -33.24
N VAL A 11 -22.86 2.93 -34.21
CA VAL A 11 -21.56 2.28 -34.43
C VAL A 11 -20.74 3.21 -35.31
N THR A 12 -19.56 3.61 -34.86
CA THR A 12 -18.55 4.23 -35.72
C THR A 12 -17.25 3.44 -35.62
N THR A 13 -17.02 2.61 -36.63
CA THR A 13 -15.73 2.05 -37.02
C THR A 13 -14.85 3.16 -37.60
N GLY A 14 -13.68 3.40 -37.00
CA GLY A 14 -12.62 4.25 -37.55
C GLY A 14 -11.34 3.45 -37.72
N LEU A 15 -11.08 3.05 -38.97
CA LEU A 15 -9.85 2.44 -39.45
C LEU A 15 -8.90 3.58 -39.88
N PHE A 16 -7.66 3.66 -39.37
CA PHE A 16 -6.59 4.45 -39.99
C PHE A 16 -5.23 3.75 -39.90
N VAL A 17 -4.90 3.10 -41.02
CA VAL A 17 -3.63 3.05 -41.78
C VAL A 17 -2.29 3.14 -41.02
N LEU A 18 -1.55 2.03 -41.07
CA LEU A 18 -0.09 1.93 -40.94
C LEU A 18 0.58 2.50 -42.19
N THR A 19 1.52 3.42 -42.02
CA THR A 19 2.46 3.82 -43.07
C THR A 19 3.85 3.33 -42.70
N ALA A 20 4.36 2.39 -43.48
CA ALA A 20 5.75 1.97 -43.52
C ALA A 20 6.51 2.85 -44.55
N CYS A 21 7.76 3.18 -44.24
CA CYS A 21 8.78 3.58 -45.21
C CYS A 21 10.12 3.03 -44.71
N ASP A 22 10.53 1.91 -45.30
CA ASP A 22 11.93 1.56 -45.51
C ASP A 22 12.45 2.39 -46.69
N GLU A 23 13.65 2.96 -46.58
CA GLU A 23 14.59 2.96 -47.71
C GLU A 23 16.04 3.09 -47.24
N GLU A 24 16.86 2.18 -47.77
CA GLU A 24 18.29 1.99 -47.51
C GLU A 24 19.20 2.98 -48.28
N ALA A 25 20.48 2.94 -47.87
CA ALA A 25 21.68 2.91 -48.71
C ALA A 25 22.45 4.24 -48.95
N ASN A 26 23.61 4.38 -48.28
CA ASN A 26 24.93 3.99 -48.83
C ASN A 26 26.07 4.98 -48.52
N SER A 27 27.23 4.39 -48.18
CA SER A 27 28.63 4.86 -48.28
C SER A 27 29.08 6.01 -47.36
N THR A 28 30.20 5.89 -46.64
CA THR A 28 31.52 5.58 -47.22
C THR A 28 32.49 5.09 -46.15
N LEU A 29 33.27 4.06 -46.47
CA LEU A 29 34.49 3.61 -45.80
C LEU A 29 35.59 4.68 -45.90
N ILE A 30 36.18 5.08 -44.78
CA ILE A 30 37.59 5.51 -44.72
C ILE A 30 38.21 4.83 -43.50
N GLU A 31 39.16 3.93 -43.76
CA GLU A 31 40.14 3.47 -42.79
C GLU A 31 41.11 4.61 -42.46
N SER A 32 41.41 4.80 -41.18
CA SER A 32 42.70 5.36 -40.76
C SER A 32 43.04 4.86 -39.36
N SER A 33 43.95 3.91 -39.32
CA SER A 33 44.66 3.47 -38.12
C SER A 33 45.56 4.58 -37.60
N THR A 34 45.31 5.03 -36.37
CA THR A 34 46.33 5.62 -35.51
C THR A 34 46.08 5.21 -34.07
N ASN A 35 46.99 4.39 -33.54
CA ASN A 35 47.20 4.18 -32.12
C ASN A 35 47.33 5.54 -31.42
N SER A 36 46.47 5.80 -30.44
CA SER A 36 46.78 6.67 -29.32
C SER A 36 46.11 6.10 -28.09
N SER A 37 46.93 5.59 -27.17
CA SER A 37 46.52 5.20 -25.84
C SER A 37 46.05 6.44 -25.11
N GLU A 38 44.75 6.71 -25.17
CA GLU A 38 44.09 7.63 -24.28
C GLU A 38 43.35 6.77 -23.24
N LEU A 39 43.75 6.96 -21.99
CA LEU A 39 43.09 6.38 -20.83
C LEU A 39 41.63 6.83 -20.87
N VAL A 40 40.76 5.93 -21.32
CA VAL A 40 39.33 6.03 -21.03
C VAL A 40 39.23 5.81 -19.52
N GLU A 41 39.13 6.90 -18.77
CA GLU A 41 38.44 6.89 -17.49
C GLU A 41 37.08 6.25 -17.77
N ILE A 42 36.95 5.01 -17.34
CA ILE A 42 35.66 4.35 -17.21
C ILE A 42 34.96 5.14 -16.11
N ASP A 43 34.29 6.20 -16.52
CA ASP A 43 33.43 6.99 -15.66
C ASP A 43 32.44 6.01 -15.03
N SER A 44 32.60 5.89 -13.73
CA SER A 44 31.88 4.98 -12.86
C SER A 44 30.42 5.41 -12.89
N LEU A 45 29.63 4.82 -13.81
CA LEU A 45 28.18 4.85 -13.78
C LEU A 45 27.72 4.57 -12.35
N SER A 46 27.21 5.65 -11.75
CA SER A 46 27.31 5.93 -10.33
C SER A 46 26.09 5.38 -9.57
N PRO A 47 26.17 5.23 -8.24
CA PRO A 47 25.04 4.90 -7.36
C PRO A 47 23.82 5.85 -7.47
N ILE A 48 23.94 6.95 -8.20
CA ILE A 48 22.98 8.06 -8.34
C ILE A 48 21.80 7.69 -9.26
N GLN A 49 22.01 6.93 -10.34
CA GLN A 49 20.91 6.53 -11.23
C GLN A 49 19.93 5.56 -10.56
N SER A 50 20.46 4.68 -9.69
CA SER A 50 19.64 3.69 -8.98
C SER A 50 18.70 4.32 -7.95
N THR A 51 19.00 5.52 -7.44
CA THR A 51 18.15 6.21 -6.47
C THR A 51 17.06 7.03 -7.16
N GLU A 52 17.39 7.75 -8.23
CA GLU A 52 16.40 8.50 -9.03
C GLU A 52 15.33 7.56 -9.62
N ASP A 53 15.73 6.44 -10.21
CA ASP A 53 14.80 5.44 -10.78
C ASP A 53 13.82 4.91 -9.73
N GLY A 54 14.30 4.71 -8.49
CA GLY A 54 13.47 4.32 -7.35
C GLY A 54 12.43 5.38 -7.00
N TYR A 55 12.84 6.65 -6.92
CA TYR A 55 11.94 7.77 -6.64
C TYR A 55 10.90 7.95 -7.75
N ARG A 56 11.33 7.91 -9.02
CA ARG A 56 10.43 8.01 -10.17
C ARG A 56 9.43 6.87 -10.24
N LYS A 57 9.84 5.65 -9.89
CA LYS A 57 8.93 4.50 -9.80
C LYS A 57 7.83 4.74 -8.76
N ASN A 58 8.17 5.24 -7.58
CA ASN A 58 7.18 5.54 -6.54
C ASN A 58 6.29 6.72 -6.94
N TYR A 59 6.83 7.78 -7.54
CA TYR A 59 6.05 8.87 -8.12
C TYR A 59 5.01 8.37 -9.14
N ASN A 60 5.44 7.58 -10.13
CA ASN A 60 4.55 7.02 -11.16
C ASN A 60 3.49 6.09 -10.53
N THR A 61 3.88 5.31 -9.52
CA THR A 61 2.94 4.44 -8.79
C THR A 61 1.87 5.26 -8.07
N SER A 62 2.26 6.33 -7.37
CA SER A 62 1.33 7.26 -6.72
C SER A 62 0.41 7.95 -7.73
N LEU A 63 0.94 8.34 -8.90
CA LEU A 63 0.14 8.94 -9.96
C LEU A 63 -0.97 7.99 -10.44
N VAL A 64 -0.63 6.72 -10.71
CA VAL A 64 -1.62 5.70 -11.12
C VAL A 64 -2.66 5.44 -10.03
N GLN A 65 -2.25 5.41 -8.76
CA GLN A 65 -3.16 5.28 -7.62
C GLN A 65 -4.13 6.46 -7.53
N PHE A 66 -3.61 7.69 -7.65
CA PHE A 66 -4.42 8.90 -7.65
C PHE A 66 -5.44 8.89 -8.79
N GLU A 67 -5.00 8.58 -10.02
CA GLU A 67 -5.87 8.46 -11.20
C GLU A 67 -6.92 7.36 -11.07
N SER A 68 -6.63 6.32 -10.28
CA SER A 68 -7.56 5.22 -9.96
C SER A 68 -8.47 5.51 -8.76
N GLY A 69 -8.39 6.70 -8.15
CA GLY A 69 -9.18 7.10 -6.97
C GLY A 69 -8.72 6.46 -5.65
N LYS A 70 -7.56 5.80 -5.66
CA LYS A 70 -6.90 5.20 -4.48
C LYS A 70 -6.12 6.26 -3.71
N LEU A 71 -6.86 7.22 -3.15
CA LEU A 71 -6.28 8.45 -2.61
C LEU A 71 -5.38 8.21 -1.40
N ASP A 72 -5.78 7.32 -0.49
CA ASP A 72 -5.03 7.06 0.74
C ASP A 72 -3.72 6.33 0.43
N GLU A 73 -3.73 5.44 -0.57
CA GLU A 73 -2.54 4.74 -1.06
C GLU A 73 -1.63 5.66 -1.88
N ALA A 74 -2.22 6.52 -2.71
CA ALA A 74 -1.49 7.53 -3.47
C ALA A 74 -0.72 8.46 -2.52
N ALA A 75 -1.39 8.90 -1.45
CA ALA A 75 -0.80 9.74 -0.40
C ALA A 75 0.36 9.03 0.31
N GLY A 76 0.15 7.80 0.79
CA GLY A 76 1.23 7.04 1.44
C GLY A 76 2.41 6.76 0.49
N THR A 77 2.14 6.50 -0.79
CA THR A 77 3.20 6.25 -1.78
C THR A 77 3.98 7.52 -2.14
N ILE A 78 3.33 8.69 -2.22
CA ILE A 78 4.02 9.95 -2.52
C ILE A 78 4.86 10.42 -1.33
N GLU A 79 4.43 10.14 -0.10
CA GLU A 79 5.18 10.44 1.12
C GLU A 79 6.52 9.71 1.18
N ILE A 80 6.58 8.44 0.73
CA ILE A 80 7.85 7.70 0.62
C ILE A 80 8.87 8.45 -0.24
N VAL A 81 8.44 9.14 -1.30
CA VAL A 81 9.35 9.93 -2.14
C VAL A 81 9.82 11.19 -1.38
N LEU A 82 8.91 11.85 -0.67
CA LEU A 82 9.16 13.08 0.09
C LEU A 82 9.97 12.89 1.38
N GLU A 83 10.08 11.66 1.88
CA GLU A 83 10.99 11.33 2.99
C GLU A 83 12.47 11.44 2.61
N ASN A 84 12.78 11.50 1.30
CA ASN A 84 14.15 11.57 0.78
C ASN A 84 14.53 13.00 0.40
N ASP A 85 15.85 13.26 0.35
CA ASP A 85 16.37 14.51 -0.20
C ASP A 85 16.27 14.49 -1.73
N LEU A 86 15.49 15.43 -2.28
CA LEU A 86 15.25 15.58 -3.72
C LEU A 86 15.99 16.78 -4.32
N THR A 87 16.91 17.42 -3.59
CA THR A 87 17.62 18.64 -4.03
C THR A 87 18.36 18.44 -5.37
N ASP A 88 18.87 17.24 -5.62
CA ASP A 88 19.54 16.87 -6.88
C ASP A 88 18.55 16.61 -8.04
N TYR A 89 17.25 16.53 -7.76
CA TYR A 89 16.17 16.21 -8.70
C TYR A 89 15.05 17.26 -8.68
N PRO A 90 15.32 18.55 -8.97
CA PRO A 90 14.36 19.64 -8.77
C PRO A 90 13.07 19.51 -9.60
N GLU A 91 13.16 18.88 -10.78
CA GLU A 91 11.95 18.58 -11.58
C GLU A 91 11.07 17.53 -10.88
N LEU A 92 11.67 16.48 -10.34
CA LEU A 92 10.96 15.44 -9.61
C LEU A 92 10.37 15.99 -8.31
N GLU A 93 11.12 16.83 -7.57
CA GLU A 93 10.64 17.53 -6.38
C GLU A 93 9.37 18.35 -6.68
N THR A 94 9.38 19.09 -7.80
CA THR A 94 8.22 19.86 -8.27
C THR A 94 7.03 18.93 -8.55
N GLN A 95 7.25 17.87 -9.34
CA GLN A 95 6.20 16.91 -9.72
C GLN A 95 5.57 16.22 -8.50
N VAL A 96 6.40 15.78 -7.55
CA VAL A 96 5.99 15.11 -6.32
C VAL A 96 5.18 16.05 -5.42
N THR A 97 5.63 17.30 -5.27
CA THR A 97 4.93 18.33 -4.48
C THR A 97 3.57 18.70 -5.08
N GLU A 98 3.52 18.86 -6.41
CA GLU A 98 2.26 19.11 -7.13
C GLU A 98 1.29 17.94 -6.97
N LEU A 99 1.76 16.71 -7.11
CA LEU A 99 0.92 15.52 -6.96
C LEU A 99 0.39 15.39 -5.52
N LYS A 100 1.24 15.59 -4.50
CA LYS A 100 0.81 15.63 -3.10
C LYS A 100 -0.30 16.66 -2.87
N THR A 101 -0.14 17.85 -3.43
CA THR A 101 -1.17 18.91 -3.32
C THR A 101 -2.50 18.48 -3.93
N LYS A 102 -2.48 17.83 -5.10
CA LYS A 102 -3.69 17.29 -5.76
C LYS A 102 -4.34 16.18 -4.93
N ILE A 103 -3.55 15.27 -4.39
CA ILE A 103 -4.02 14.18 -3.53
C ILE A 103 -4.72 14.75 -2.28
N ASN A 104 -4.05 15.64 -1.56
CA ASN A 104 -4.58 16.25 -0.33
C ASN A 104 -5.90 17.01 -0.59
N THR A 105 -5.95 17.76 -1.71
CA THR A 105 -7.19 18.45 -2.12
C THR A 105 -8.33 17.46 -2.37
N ALA A 106 -8.05 16.36 -3.09
CA ALA A 106 -9.05 15.33 -3.37
C ALA A 106 -9.51 14.59 -2.11
N GLN A 107 -8.61 14.31 -1.17
CA GLN A 107 -8.97 13.66 0.11
C GLN A 107 -9.84 14.59 0.96
N ALA A 108 -9.46 15.87 1.11
CA ALA A 108 -10.25 16.84 1.85
C ALA A 108 -11.65 17.01 1.23
N ASP A 109 -11.75 17.05 -0.10
CA ASP A 109 -13.04 17.08 -0.81
C ASP A 109 -13.87 15.81 -0.61
N LYS A 110 -13.23 14.65 -0.52
CA LYS A 110 -13.89 13.37 -0.26
C LYS A 110 -14.48 13.36 1.16
N VAL A 111 -13.71 13.79 2.16
CA VAL A 111 -14.18 13.89 3.55
C VAL A 111 -15.35 14.87 3.66
N LYS A 112 -15.25 16.07 3.06
CA LYS A 112 -16.36 17.06 3.07
C LYS A 112 -17.67 16.54 2.47
N LYS A 113 -17.61 15.53 1.58
CA LYS A 113 -18.79 14.91 0.95
C LYS A 113 -19.26 13.67 1.69
N ASP A 114 -18.46 13.12 2.60
CA ASP A 114 -18.77 11.91 3.34
C ASP A 114 -19.70 12.24 4.51
N LYS A 115 -20.89 11.64 4.48
CA LYS A 115 -21.90 11.84 5.53
C LYS A 115 -21.53 11.16 6.85
N THR A 116 -20.52 10.29 6.83
CA THR A 116 -19.99 9.65 8.04
C THR A 116 -18.89 10.45 8.72
N SER A 117 -18.45 11.58 8.15
CA SER A 117 -17.39 12.40 8.74
C SER A 117 -17.73 12.91 10.14
N GLU A 118 -18.98 13.32 10.40
CA GLU A 118 -19.40 13.72 11.75
C GLU A 118 -19.31 12.55 12.74
N ILE A 119 -19.73 11.36 12.32
CA ILE A 119 -19.64 10.14 13.14
C ILE A 119 -18.17 9.80 13.41
N LEU A 120 -17.31 9.92 12.39
CA LEU A 120 -15.89 9.67 12.50
C LEU A 120 -15.23 10.65 13.48
N GLU A 121 -15.55 11.94 13.40
CA GLU A 121 -14.91 12.96 14.25
C GLU A 121 -15.30 12.87 15.73
N ASP A 122 -16.50 12.40 16.04
CA ASP A 122 -16.97 12.24 17.43
C ASP A 122 -16.68 10.85 18.02
N SER A 123 -16.24 9.90 17.19
CA SER A 123 -16.05 8.49 17.56
C SER A 123 -14.77 8.27 18.37
N ALA A 124 -14.85 7.43 19.40
CA ALA A 124 -13.67 6.95 20.13
C ALA A 124 -12.83 5.93 19.32
N TYR A 125 -13.40 5.41 18.24
CA TYR A 125 -12.82 4.38 17.36
C TYR A 125 -12.48 4.94 15.97
N LYS A 126 -11.92 6.17 15.91
CA LYS A 126 -11.56 6.80 14.63
C LYS A 126 -10.61 5.92 13.82
N THR A 127 -9.62 5.37 14.51
CA THR A 127 -8.58 4.47 14.00
C THR A 127 -9.16 3.24 13.29
N GLU A 128 -10.08 2.53 13.94
CA GLU A 128 -10.70 1.34 13.39
C GLU A 128 -11.59 1.70 12.18
N ARG A 129 -12.29 2.83 12.23
CA ARG A 129 -13.16 3.28 11.13
C ARG A 129 -12.40 3.68 9.87
N VAL A 130 -11.14 4.10 9.99
CA VAL A 130 -10.28 4.44 8.85
C VAL A 130 -9.46 3.25 8.33
N SER A 131 -9.36 2.16 9.10
CA SER A 131 -8.64 0.96 8.68
C SER A 131 -9.45 0.11 7.71
N ASP A 132 -8.85 -0.20 6.55
CA ASP A 132 -9.46 -1.10 5.57
C ASP A 132 -9.47 -2.55 6.08
N LEU A 133 -8.45 -2.95 6.85
CA LEU A 133 -8.36 -4.26 7.49
C LEU A 133 -9.45 -4.42 8.54
N ALA A 134 -9.56 -3.48 9.48
CA ALA A 134 -10.60 -3.51 10.52
C ALA A 134 -12.00 -3.43 9.92
N ALA A 135 -12.21 -2.60 8.88
CA ALA A 135 -13.48 -2.53 8.18
C ALA A 135 -13.87 -3.86 7.52
N THR A 136 -12.90 -4.54 6.89
CA THR A 136 -13.12 -5.84 6.25
C THR A 136 -13.51 -6.91 7.26
N GLU A 137 -12.76 -7.01 8.36
CA GLU A 137 -13.04 -7.99 9.42
C GLU A 137 -14.37 -7.71 10.13
N PHE A 138 -14.66 -6.44 10.43
CA PHE A 138 -15.93 -6.04 11.02
C PHE A 138 -17.10 -6.40 10.11
N ASN A 139 -16.97 -6.14 8.80
CA ASN A 139 -17.99 -6.50 7.84
C ASN A 139 -18.18 -8.02 7.74
N GLN A 140 -17.09 -8.80 7.71
CA GLN A 140 -17.18 -10.26 7.69
C GLN A 140 -17.84 -10.84 8.95
N ALA A 141 -17.63 -10.20 10.11
CA ALA A 141 -18.20 -10.67 11.37
C ALA A 141 -19.66 -10.24 11.57
N THR A 142 -20.08 -9.10 11.01
CA THR A 142 -21.35 -8.45 11.38
C THR A 142 -22.28 -8.14 10.20
N ASP A 143 -21.80 -8.30 8.96
CA ASP A 143 -22.44 -7.87 7.71
C ASP A 143 -22.78 -6.37 7.65
N LYS A 144 -22.13 -5.54 8.49
CA LYS A 144 -22.34 -4.09 8.58
C LYS A 144 -21.12 -3.29 8.14
N ASP A 145 -21.32 -2.01 7.84
CA ASP A 145 -20.24 -1.06 7.56
C ASP A 145 -19.77 -0.39 8.86
N ILE A 146 -18.51 -0.61 9.23
CA ILE A 146 -17.89 -0.05 10.43
C ILE A 146 -17.98 1.48 10.49
N LYS A 147 -18.10 2.17 9.34
CA LYS A 147 -18.18 3.65 9.28
C LYS A 147 -19.52 4.21 9.74
N THR A 148 -20.55 3.36 9.82
CA THR A 148 -21.94 3.80 10.07
C THR A 148 -22.53 3.30 11.38
N VAL A 149 -21.91 2.28 12.00
CA VAL A 149 -22.37 1.70 13.26
C VAL A 149 -22.00 2.57 14.46
N SER A 150 -22.61 2.28 15.61
CA SER A 150 -22.26 2.96 16.88
C SER A 150 -20.94 2.44 17.47
N ASP A 151 -20.27 3.28 18.26
CA ASP A 151 -19.06 2.92 19.00
C ASP A 151 -19.26 1.71 19.93
N GLN A 152 -20.47 1.52 20.46
CA GLN A 152 -20.77 0.36 21.29
C GLN A 152 -20.75 -0.95 20.49
N GLU A 153 -21.18 -0.94 19.22
CA GLU A 153 -21.09 -2.12 18.35
C GLU A 153 -19.63 -2.46 18.02
N ILE A 154 -18.81 -1.44 17.71
CA ILE A 154 -17.37 -1.61 17.46
C ILE A 154 -16.68 -2.18 18.69
N LYS A 155 -16.98 -1.62 19.87
CA LYS A 155 -16.44 -2.10 21.15
C LYS A 155 -16.76 -3.56 21.41
N THR A 156 -18.01 -3.97 21.20
CA THR A 156 -18.43 -5.37 21.38
C THR A 156 -17.67 -6.29 20.43
N TRP A 157 -17.58 -5.92 19.16
CA TRP A 157 -16.83 -6.69 18.17
C TRP A 157 -15.35 -6.85 18.53
N LEU A 158 -14.67 -5.78 18.96
CA LEU A 158 -13.26 -5.85 19.38
C LEU A 158 -13.05 -6.82 20.55
N VAL A 159 -13.94 -6.82 21.54
CA VAL A 159 -13.87 -7.76 22.67
C VAL A 159 -14.05 -9.21 22.21
N GLU A 160 -14.98 -9.47 21.29
CA GLU A 160 -15.21 -10.80 20.74
C GLU A 160 -14.05 -11.28 19.85
N LYS A 161 -13.44 -10.37 19.07
CA LYS A 161 -12.27 -10.64 18.24
C LYS A 161 -11.09 -11.11 19.09
N GLU A 162 -10.71 -10.35 20.12
CA GLU A 162 -9.60 -10.70 21.01
C GLU A 162 -9.82 -12.05 21.72
N ALA A 163 -11.07 -12.35 22.11
CA ALA A 163 -11.41 -13.65 22.70
C ALA A 163 -11.24 -14.82 21.72
N THR A 164 -11.56 -14.61 20.44
CA THR A 164 -11.46 -15.63 19.39
C THR A 164 -10.00 -15.92 19.04
N GLU A 165 -9.18 -14.87 18.84
CA GLU A 165 -7.74 -15.02 18.56
C GLU A 165 -6.99 -15.73 19.71
N SER A 166 -7.43 -15.52 20.95
CA SER A 166 -6.87 -16.22 22.11
C SER A 166 -7.25 -17.72 22.14
N SER A 167 -8.44 -18.09 21.64
CA SER A 167 -8.98 -19.45 21.71
C SER A 167 -8.46 -20.38 20.62
N GLU A 168 -8.23 -19.89 19.40
CA GLU A 168 -7.77 -20.71 18.27
C GLU A 168 -6.38 -21.34 18.49
N THR A 169 -5.58 -20.76 19.37
CA THR A 169 -4.24 -21.27 19.75
C THR A 169 -4.31 -22.49 20.69
N LEU A 170 -5.43 -22.71 21.38
CA LEU A 170 -5.59 -23.79 22.37
C LEU A 170 -6.24 -25.06 21.80
N SER A 171 -6.87 -25.00 20.63
CA SER A 171 -7.69 -26.11 20.09
C SER A 171 -6.90 -27.17 19.28
N SER A 172 -5.59 -27.01 19.09
CA SER A 172 -4.75 -27.97 18.36
C SER A 172 -4.07 -29.04 19.24
N GLU A 173 -4.28 -29.06 20.56
CA GLU A 173 -3.58 -29.97 21.48
C GLU A 173 -4.57 -30.92 22.20
N SER A 174 -5.22 -31.80 21.44
CA SER A 174 -5.92 -32.96 22.01
C SER A 174 -5.72 -34.19 21.13
N THR A 175 -4.52 -34.76 21.19
CA THR A 175 -4.33 -36.20 20.97
C THR A 175 -3.32 -36.74 21.98
N SER A 176 -3.82 -37.64 22.83
CA SER A 176 -3.10 -38.35 23.88
C SER A 176 -1.93 -39.19 23.34
N SER A 177 -0.72 -39.04 23.90
CA SER A 177 0.07 -40.14 24.51
C SER A 177 1.47 -39.70 24.93
N SER A 178 1.69 -39.70 26.25
CA SER A 178 2.93 -39.91 27.01
C SER A 178 4.27 -40.01 26.25
N ILE A 179 5.05 -38.92 26.20
CA ILE A 179 6.52 -38.98 26.23
C ILE A 179 7.09 -37.68 26.81
N THR A 180 8.02 -37.81 27.75
CA THR A 180 8.81 -36.75 28.38
C THR A 180 9.55 -35.96 27.29
N SER A 181 9.17 -34.70 27.08
CA SER A 181 9.95 -33.76 26.28
C SER A 181 9.75 -32.37 26.88
N GLU A 182 10.86 -31.69 27.10
CA GLU A 182 10.94 -30.32 27.58
C GLU A 182 9.99 -29.47 26.71
N LYS A 183 8.86 -29.06 27.29
CA LYS A 183 7.87 -28.26 26.60
C LYS A 183 8.52 -26.90 26.32
N ALA A 184 8.85 -26.65 25.04
CA ALA A 184 9.25 -25.33 24.60
C ALA A 184 8.21 -24.31 25.11
N PRO A 185 8.62 -23.09 25.52
CA PRO A 185 7.68 -22.10 25.99
C PRO A 185 6.67 -21.83 24.88
N VAL A 186 5.39 -22.10 25.18
CA VAL A 186 4.29 -21.72 24.30
C VAL A 186 4.21 -20.19 24.39
N ILE A 187 4.59 -19.51 23.32
CA ILE A 187 4.49 -18.06 23.22
C ILE A 187 3.01 -17.71 23.20
N SER A 188 2.59 -16.71 23.97
CA SER A 188 1.20 -16.25 23.95
C SER A 188 0.87 -15.57 22.61
N PRO A 189 -0.41 -15.56 22.18
CA PRO A 189 -0.80 -14.87 20.93
C PRO A 189 -0.40 -13.39 20.91
N GLU A 190 -0.45 -12.74 22.08
CA GLU A 190 -0.02 -11.34 22.25
C GLU A 190 1.49 -11.17 22.03
N GLU A 191 2.32 -12.02 22.65
CA GLU A 191 3.76 -11.99 22.46
C GLU A 191 4.15 -12.29 21.00
N GLU A 192 3.45 -13.21 20.34
CA GLU A 192 3.67 -13.50 18.92
C GLU A 192 3.35 -12.28 18.05
N ARG A 193 2.20 -11.62 18.29
CA ARG A 193 1.82 -10.39 17.60
C ARG A 193 2.86 -9.29 17.77
N ILE A 194 3.38 -9.10 19.00
CA ILE A 194 4.43 -8.11 19.28
C ILE A 194 5.69 -8.43 18.46
N MET A 195 6.15 -9.69 18.45
CA MET A 195 7.30 -10.09 17.66
C MET A 195 7.10 -9.85 16.16
N VAL A 196 5.92 -10.14 15.62
CA VAL A 196 5.59 -9.89 14.21
C VAL A 196 5.68 -8.41 13.89
N LEU A 197 5.11 -7.54 14.73
CA LEU A 197 5.19 -6.09 14.54
C LEU A 197 6.63 -5.58 14.56
N GLU A 198 7.46 -6.04 15.51
CA GLU A 198 8.89 -5.69 15.57
C GLU A 198 9.63 -6.12 14.29
N LYS A 199 9.33 -7.31 13.75
CA LYS A 199 9.92 -7.79 12.50
C LYS A 199 9.54 -6.90 11.33
N ILE A 200 8.28 -6.51 11.23
CA ILE A 200 7.79 -5.66 10.15
C ILE A 200 8.39 -4.27 10.24
N ILE A 201 8.50 -3.68 11.44
CA ILE A 201 9.20 -2.41 11.65
C ILE A 201 10.65 -2.53 11.18
N ALA A 202 11.35 -3.62 11.52
CA ALA A 202 12.73 -3.83 11.07
C ALA A 202 12.86 -4.00 9.55
N MET A 203 11.93 -4.73 8.90
CA MET A 203 11.96 -4.97 7.45
C MET A 203 11.54 -3.76 6.62
N THR A 204 10.61 -2.95 7.12
CA THR A 204 10.08 -1.77 6.43
C THR A 204 10.78 -0.48 6.81
N GLY A 205 11.39 -0.42 8.00
CA GLY A 205 11.89 0.80 8.62
C GLY A 205 10.79 1.81 8.98
N ILE A 206 9.51 1.42 8.95
CA ILE A 206 8.39 2.30 9.29
C ILE A 206 8.23 2.34 10.81
N SER A 207 8.25 3.55 11.38
CA SER A 207 8.19 3.79 12.82
C SER A 207 6.77 3.65 13.38
N ALA A 208 6.62 2.89 14.47
CA ALA A 208 5.37 2.82 15.24
C ALA A 208 5.06 4.08 16.07
N LYS A 209 5.96 5.05 16.13
CA LYS A 209 5.68 6.34 16.80
C LYS A 209 4.84 7.26 15.93
N ASP A 210 5.05 7.15 14.62
CA ASP A 210 4.47 8.06 13.63
C ASP A 210 3.34 7.38 12.84
N ASN A 211 3.16 6.06 13.01
CA ASN A 211 2.22 5.25 12.25
C ASN A 211 1.37 4.36 13.15
N GLN A 212 0.14 4.12 12.71
CA GLN A 212 -0.79 3.17 13.30
C GLN A 212 -0.63 1.82 12.59
N PHE A 213 -0.57 0.74 13.37
CA PHE A 213 -0.44 -0.63 12.86
C PHE A 213 -1.69 -1.43 13.24
N TYR A 214 -2.38 -1.96 12.23
CA TYR A 214 -3.47 -2.91 12.41
C TYR A 214 -2.95 -4.27 11.98
N SER A 215 -3.04 -5.27 12.85
CA SER A 215 -2.60 -6.63 12.56
C SER A 215 -3.77 -7.60 12.69
N SER A 216 -3.83 -8.54 11.76
CA SER A 216 -4.74 -9.67 11.78
C SER A 216 -3.95 -10.93 11.54
N LYS A 217 -4.23 -11.98 12.32
CA LYS A 217 -3.68 -13.31 12.05
C LYS A 217 -4.63 -14.04 11.10
N GLU A 218 -4.16 -14.32 9.88
CA GLU A 218 -4.98 -15.00 8.86
C GLU A 218 -4.98 -16.52 9.09
N ASP A 219 -3.85 -17.08 9.52
CA ASP A 219 -3.68 -18.49 9.83
C ASP A 219 -2.48 -18.69 10.77
N LYS A 220 -2.04 -19.95 10.95
CA LYS A 220 -0.94 -20.30 11.86
C LYS A 220 0.38 -19.59 11.54
N ASN A 221 0.63 -19.23 10.28
CA ASN A 221 1.91 -18.69 9.81
C ASN A 221 1.78 -17.26 9.27
N ASN A 222 0.60 -16.84 8.81
CA ASN A 222 0.42 -15.59 8.10
C ASN A 222 -0.26 -14.52 8.95
N TYR A 223 0.34 -13.34 8.95
CA TYR A 223 -0.27 -12.12 9.44
C TYR A 223 -0.53 -11.15 8.28
N GLN A 224 -1.68 -10.49 8.28
CA GLN A 224 -1.96 -9.32 7.47
C GLN A 224 -1.80 -8.06 8.32
N ILE A 225 -1.08 -7.06 7.79
CA ILE A 225 -0.75 -5.83 8.51
C ILE A 225 -1.06 -4.63 7.65
N GLU A 226 -1.92 -3.76 8.15
CA GLU A 226 -2.14 -2.44 7.58
C GLU A 226 -1.33 -1.42 8.37
N ILE A 227 -0.60 -0.56 7.67
CA ILE A 227 0.13 0.55 8.26
C ILE A 227 -0.46 1.85 7.72
N ARG A 228 -0.89 2.73 8.63
CA ARG A 228 -1.46 4.03 8.28
C ARG A 228 -0.73 5.18 8.97
N HIS A 229 -0.63 6.30 8.27
CA HIS A 229 -0.08 7.55 8.78
C HIS A 229 -1.19 8.61 8.84
N ALA A 230 -1.43 9.18 10.02
CA ALA A 230 -2.39 10.26 10.17
C ALA A 230 -1.71 11.62 10.04
N HIS A 231 -2.34 12.53 9.32
CA HIS A 231 -1.90 13.91 9.16
C HIS A 231 -3.10 14.84 9.04
N GLU A 232 -2.90 16.14 9.25
CA GLU A 232 -3.96 17.14 9.15
C GLU A 232 -3.84 17.93 7.84
N VAL A 233 -4.96 18.10 7.13
CA VAL A 233 -5.09 18.96 5.95
C VAL A 233 -6.31 19.84 6.13
N ASP A 234 -6.13 21.16 6.10
CA ASP A 234 -7.22 22.15 6.27
C ASP A 234 -8.06 21.93 7.54
N GLY A 235 -7.45 21.52 8.66
CA GLY A 235 -8.16 21.25 9.91
C GLY A 235 -8.91 19.91 9.95
N ILE A 236 -8.70 19.05 8.96
CA ILE A 236 -9.31 17.72 8.85
C ILE A 236 -8.21 16.67 9.03
N GLU A 237 -8.40 15.76 9.99
CA GLU A 237 -7.50 14.61 10.15
C GLU A 237 -7.74 13.60 9.02
N ILE A 238 -6.67 13.21 8.32
CA ILE A 238 -6.68 12.28 7.19
C ILE A 238 -5.68 11.17 7.48
N SER A 239 -6.14 9.93 7.41
CA SER A 239 -5.32 8.73 7.58
C SER A 239 -4.94 8.13 6.23
N ASN A 240 -3.68 8.25 5.86
CA ASN A 240 -3.10 7.70 4.62
C ASN A 240 -2.68 6.24 4.83
N MET A 241 -2.88 5.39 3.84
CA MET A 241 -2.36 4.02 3.87
C MET A 241 -0.92 3.99 3.36
N VAL A 242 0.03 3.70 4.24
CA VAL A 242 1.45 3.51 3.90
C VAL A 242 1.66 2.17 3.19
N GLY A 243 0.92 1.15 3.64
CA GLY A 243 0.86 -0.13 2.96
C GLY A 243 0.03 -1.18 3.67
N MET A 244 -0.44 -2.14 2.88
CA MET A 244 -1.01 -3.39 3.37
C MET A 244 0.00 -4.50 3.07
N PHE A 245 0.38 -5.24 4.10
CA PHE A 245 1.42 -6.25 4.07
C PHE A 245 0.88 -7.61 4.48
N LYS A 246 1.55 -8.66 4.00
CA LYS A 246 1.41 -10.03 4.55
C LYS A 246 2.79 -10.52 4.97
N TYR A 247 2.88 -11.00 6.20
CA TYR A 247 4.10 -11.55 6.78
C TYR A 247 3.92 -13.04 7.10
N ASP A 248 4.77 -13.86 6.52
CA ASP A 248 4.84 -15.29 6.80
C ASP A 248 5.95 -15.55 7.84
N ILE A 249 5.56 -15.98 9.03
CA ILE A 249 6.46 -16.27 10.16
C ILE A 249 7.43 -17.41 9.81
N SER A 250 6.97 -18.41 9.05
CA SER A 250 7.74 -19.62 8.77
C SER A 250 8.87 -19.38 7.77
N THR A 251 8.64 -18.49 6.80
CA THR A 251 9.62 -18.15 5.76
C THR A 251 10.32 -16.81 6.01
N ASN A 252 9.85 -16.02 6.98
CA ASN A 252 10.30 -14.65 7.23
C ASN A 252 10.17 -13.78 5.96
N THR A 253 9.10 -14.01 5.19
CA THR A 253 8.83 -13.30 3.94
C THR A 253 7.80 -12.21 4.21
N LEU A 254 8.11 -10.98 3.78
CA LEU A 254 7.17 -9.88 3.76
C LEU A 254 6.74 -9.62 2.32
N THR A 255 5.44 -9.51 2.10
CA THR A 255 4.87 -9.10 0.81
C THR A 255 4.03 -7.84 1.01
N LYS A 256 4.04 -6.93 0.03
CA LYS A 256 3.21 -5.72 0.01
C LYS A 256 2.13 -5.87 -1.06
N MET A 257 0.91 -5.48 -0.71
CA MET A 257 -0.21 -5.42 -1.64
C MET A 257 -0.01 -4.26 -2.62
N ASP A 258 -0.18 -4.55 -3.91
CA ASP A 258 -0.44 -3.54 -4.93
C ASP A 258 -1.91 -3.11 -4.82
N PRO A 259 -2.21 -1.84 -4.49
CA PRO A 259 -3.58 -1.38 -4.25
C PRO A 259 -4.43 -1.27 -5.52
N ILE A 260 -3.82 -1.32 -6.71
CA ILE A 260 -4.55 -1.35 -7.99
C ILE A 260 -5.00 -2.77 -8.29
N THR A 261 -4.11 -3.74 -8.13
CA THR A 261 -4.37 -5.13 -8.55
C THR A 261 -4.84 -6.04 -7.41
N GLY A 262 -4.66 -5.63 -6.16
CA GLY A 262 -4.88 -6.45 -4.96
C GLY A 262 -3.85 -7.57 -4.79
N LYS A 263 -2.84 -7.67 -5.66
CA LYS A 263 -1.84 -8.73 -5.62
C LYS A 263 -0.73 -8.41 -4.65
N TYR A 264 -0.28 -9.44 -3.93
CA TYR A 264 0.87 -9.34 -3.03
C TYR A 264 2.15 -9.69 -3.77
N ASN A 265 3.15 -8.82 -3.65
CA ASN A 265 4.48 -9.02 -4.20
C ASN A 265 5.52 -8.97 -3.09
N VAL A 266 6.61 -9.73 -3.22
CA VAL A 266 7.71 -9.71 -2.24
C VAL A 266 8.21 -8.28 -2.06
N TYR A 267 8.23 -7.84 -0.81
CA TYR A 267 8.68 -6.52 -0.44
C TYR A 267 10.13 -6.60 0.04
N MET A 268 11.00 -5.85 -0.63
CA MET A 268 12.37 -5.61 -0.21
C MET A 268 12.55 -4.10 -0.21
N LYS A 269 13.00 -3.55 0.91
CA LYS A 269 13.32 -2.14 1.03
C LYS A 269 14.61 -1.82 0.26
#